data_AF-A0A4Q3WDW3-F1
#
_entry.id   AF-A0A4Q3WDW3-F1
#
_cell.length_a   1.000
_cell.length_b   1.000
_cell.length_c   1.000
_cell.angle_alpha   90.00
_cell.angle_beta   90.00
_cell.angle_gamma   90.00
#
_symmetry.space_group_name_H-M   'P 1'
#
loop_
_entity.id
_entity.type
_entity.pdbx_description
1 polymer ?
#
loop_
_entity_poly.entity_id
_entity_poly.type
_entity_poly.pdbx_seq_one_letter_code
_entity_poly.pdbx_strand_id
1 'polypeptide(L)'
;ATAREQLAGFVLKKNVSIHFKDKTLVDQLGVVAARSEIYDLIKVDYLVKDREAIKAQLQAQTFAIIKRKADLYQNALGLKLPPLTQIVLDKPSVYYPIEQYDSYKASEESSVTMSNREYVIQNALKTSTVYFNPLSGADFDTVVNPTIIEPVVQFTTYIKVRYSSPQKRQRATGFGGF
;
A
#
# COMPACT_ATOMS: atom_id res chain seq x y z
N ALA A 1 25.17 37.87 15.86
CA ALA A 1 23.84 38.48 16.07
C ALA A 1 22.87 37.38 16.46
N THR A 2 22.14 37.54 17.55
CA THR A 2 21.22 36.51 18.07
C THR A 2 19.79 36.96 17.79
N ALA A 3 19.09 36.25 16.91
CA ALA A 3 17.68 36.51 16.66
C ALA A 3 16.85 35.94 17.81
N ARG A 4 15.95 36.75 18.39
CA ARG A 4 14.96 36.30 19.37
C ARG A 4 13.60 36.29 18.70
N GLU A 5 12.90 35.18 18.85
CA GLU A 5 11.52 35.02 18.41
C GLU A 5 10.63 35.97 19.24
N GLN A 6 9.83 36.78 18.54
CA GLN A 6 8.96 37.78 19.16
C GLN A 6 7.51 37.34 18.96
N LEU A 7 6.71 37.34 20.02
CA LEU A 7 5.32 36.88 19.98
C LEU A 7 4.47 37.84 19.12
N ALA A 8 4.34 37.52 17.83
CA ALA A 8 3.56 38.30 16.88
C ALA A 8 2.09 37.83 16.87
N GLY A 9 1.33 38.21 17.90
CA GLY A 9 -0.13 38.06 17.93
C GLY A 9 -0.66 36.62 17.98
N PHE A 10 -1.94 36.45 17.59
CA PHE A 10 -2.64 35.17 17.55
C PHE A 10 -2.86 34.72 16.11
N VAL A 11 -2.56 33.46 15.79
CA VAL A 11 -2.81 32.84 14.48
C VAL A 11 -3.98 31.86 14.61
N LEU A 12 -5.05 32.11 13.86
CA LEU A 12 -6.19 31.18 13.78
C LEU A 12 -6.00 30.22 12.60
N LYS A 13 -5.91 28.92 12.89
CA LYS A 13 -5.83 27.86 11.87
C LYS A 13 -7.18 27.16 11.75
N LYS A 14 -7.76 27.13 10.54
CA LYS A 14 -8.99 26.40 10.22
C LYS A 14 -8.74 25.45 9.06
N ASN A 15 -9.42 24.31 9.09
CA ASN A 15 -9.34 23.30 8.03
C ASN A 15 -10.64 23.31 7.21
N VAL A 16 -10.51 23.16 5.89
CA VAL A 16 -11.64 22.95 4.97
C VAL A 16 -11.54 21.53 4.43
N SER A 17 -12.61 20.75 4.61
CA SER A 17 -12.69 19.38 4.11
C SER A 17 -13.75 19.28 3.01
N ILE A 18 -13.35 18.77 1.85
CA ILE A 18 -14.21 18.67 0.66
C ILE A 18 -14.33 17.21 0.26
N HIS A 19 -15.56 16.71 0.17
CA HIS A 19 -15.85 15.39 -0.39
C HIS A 19 -16.27 15.52 -1.85
N PHE A 20 -15.62 14.75 -2.71
CA PHE A 20 -15.90 14.69 -4.13
C PHE A 20 -15.75 13.25 -4.63
N LYS A 21 -16.38 12.95 -5.77
CA LYS A 21 -16.25 11.65 -6.46
C LYS A 21 -15.40 11.75 -7.72
N ASP A 22 -15.50 12.89 -8.40
CA ASP A 22 -14.73 13.16 -9.61
C ASP A 22 -13.32 13.60 -9.24
N LYS A 23 -12.33 12.80 -9.62
CA LYS A 23 -10.93 13.02 -9.29
C LYS A 23 -10.35 14.25 -9.97
N THR A 24 -10.89 14.64 -11.13
CA THR A 24 -10.45 15.82 -11.88
C THR A 24 -10.75 17.13 -11.15
N LEU A 25 -11.65 17.08 -10.15
CA LEU A 25 -11.99 18.22 -9.31
C LEU A 25 -10.81 18.66 -8.44
N VAL A 26 -9.84 17.79 -8.14
CA VAL A 26 -8.67 18.14 -7.31
C VAL A 26 -7.86 19.26 -7.96
N ASP A 27 -7.62 19.19 -9.27
CA ASP A 27 -6.85 20.21 -9.99
C ASP A 27 -7.57 21.56 -9.96
N GLN A 28 -8.89 21.54 -10.16
CA GLN A 28 -9.74 22.74 -10.09
C GLN A 28 -9.76 23.33 -8.67
N LEU A 29 -9.85 22.47 -7.64
CA LEU A 29 -9.78 22.88 -6.24
C LEU A 29 -8.44 23.51 -5.93
N GLY A 30 -7.33 22.99 -6.47
CA GLY A 30 -6.00 23.60 -6.32
C GLY A 30 -5.95 25.03 -6.87
N VAL A 31 -6.53 25.27 -8.05
CA VAL A 31 -6.61 26.62 -8.63
C VAL A 31 -7.46 27.56 -7.77
N VAL A 32 -8.61 27.09 -7.28
CA VAL A 32 -9.51 27.91 -6.44
C VAL A 32 -8.88 28.20 -5.06
N ALA A 33 -8.20 27.21 -4.48
CA ALA A 33 -7.49 27.34 -3.21
C ALA A 33 -6.36 28.37 -3.31
N ALA A 34 -5.55 28.31 -4.38
CA ALA A 34 -4.48 29.27 -4.63
C ALA A 34 -5.00 30.71 -4.78
N ARG A 35 -6.15 30.90 -5.44
CA ARG A 35 -6.82 32.21 -5.54
C ARG A 35 -7.35 32.72 -4.19
N SER A 36 -7.55 31.83 -3.23
CA SER A 36 -8.02 32.14 -1.87
C SER A 36 -6.88 32.15 -0.85
N GLU A 37 -5.62 32.16 -1.32
CA GLU A 37 -4.41 32.12 -0.48
C GLU A 37 -4.31 30.89 0.44
N ILE A 38 -4.93 29.77 0.03
CA ILE A 38 -4.84 28.47 0.72
C ILE A 38 -3.80 27.63 -0.02
N TYR A 39 -2.63 27.45 0.59
CA TYR A 39 -1.50 26.74 -0.02
C TYR A 39 -1.20 25.38 0.61
N ASP A 40 -1.69 25.14 1.82
CA ASP A 40 -1.42 23.91 2.56
C ASP A 40 -2.46 22.84 2.23
N LEU A 41 -2.03 21.78 1.56
CA LEU A 41 -2.80 20.53 1.45
C LEU A 41 -2.39 19.59 2.59
N ILE A 42 -3.29 19.41 3.56
CA ILE A 42 -3.01 18.55 4.72
C ILE A 42 -3.02 17.07 4.33
N LYS A 43 -4.06 16.62 3.61
CA LYS A 43 -4.29 15.20 3.31
C LYS A 43 -5.33 15.01 2.20
N VAL A 44 -5.20 13.94 1.42
CA VAL A 44 -6.25 13.42 0.52
C VAL A 44 -6.63 12.02 0.96
N ASP A 45 -7.89 11.83 1.37
CA ASP A 45 -8.43 10.55 1.82
C ASP A 45 -9.25 9.87 0.72
N TYR A 46 -9.00 8.58 0.51
CA TYR A 46 -9.73 7.77 -0.46
C TYR A 46 -10.77 6.91 0.24
N LEU A 47 -12.04 7.10 -0.09
CA LEU A 47 -13.14 6.33 0.49
C LEU A 47 -13.66 5.28 -0.50
N VAL A 48 -13.47 4.01 -0.13
CA VAL A 48 -14.03 2.88 -0.88
C VAL A 48 -15.39 2.52 -0.29
N LYS A 49 -16.46 2.66 -1.08
CA LYS A 49 -17.83 2.45 -0.62
C LYS A 49 -18.14 1.00 -0.26
N ASP A 50 -17.77 0.06 -1.13
CA ASP A 50 -18.11 -1.35 -0.97
C ASP A 50 -16.84 -2.21 -0.95
N ARG A 51 -16.19 -2.22 0.20
CA ARG A 51 -14.95 -2.97 0.40
C ARG A 51 -15.20 -4.47 0.47
N GLU A 52 -16.36 -4.88 0.97
CA GLU A 52 -16.70 -6.29 1.16
C GLU A 52 -17.01 -6.96 -0.18
N ALA A 53 -17.71 -6.29 -1.11
CA ALA A 53 -17.89 -6.80 -2.46
C ALA A 53 -16.55 -7.01 -3.19
N ILE A 54 -15.62 -6.05 -3.07
CA ILE A 54 -14.29 -6.15 -3.69
C ILE A 54 -13.51 -7.34 -3.11
N LYS A 55 -13.51 -7.49 -1.78
CA LYS A 55 -12.85 -8.63 -1.11
C LYS A 55 -13.47 -9.96 -1.53
N ALA A 56 -14.80 -10.05 -1.58
CA ALA A 56 -15.50 -11.27 -2.00
C ALA A 56 -15.15 -11.65 -3.44
N GLN A 57 -15.09 -10.67 -4.35
CA GLN A 57 -14.66 -10.89 -5.73
C GLN A 57 -13.20 -11.38 -5.80
N LEU A 58 -12.29 -10.75 -5.05
CA LEU A 58 -10.88 -11.14 -5.02
C LEU A 58 -10.68 -12.55 -4.44
N GLN A 59 -11.45 -12.90 -3.40
CA GLN A 59 -11.43 -14.21 -2.79
C GLN A 59 -11.95 -15.29 -3.74
N ALA A 60 -13.04 -15.04 -4.47
CA ALA A 60 -13.57 -15.95 -5.48
C ALA A 60 -12.54 -16.22 -6.60
N GLN A 61 -11.85 -15.18 -7.09
CA GLN A 61 -10.77 -15.33 -8.07
C GLN A 61 -9.60 -16.14 -7.49
N THR A 62 -9.22 -15.88 -6.24
CA THR A 62 -8.15 -16.61 -5.56
C THR A 62 -8.45 -18.11 -5.47
N PHE A 63 -9.68 -18.49 -5.08
CA PHE A 63 -10.08 -19.89 -5.05
C PHE A 63 -10.12 -20.54 -6.45
N ALA A 64 -10.53 -19.80 -7.48
CA ALA A 64 -10.46 -20.28 -8.85
C ALA A 64 -9.01 -20.58 -9.30
N ILE A 65 -8.05 -19.72 -8.92
CA ILE A 65 -6.62 -19.94 -9.18
C ILE A 65 -6.11 -21.16 -8.42
N ILE A 66 -6.46 -21.32 -7.15
CA ILE A 66 -6.07 -22.48 -6.33
C ILE A 66 -6.55 -23.77 -6.99
N LYS A 67 -7.82 -23.82 -7.44
CA LYS A 67 -8.38 -24.97 -8.13
C LYS A 67 -7.64 -25.25 -9.43
N ARG A 68 -7.43 -24.23 -10.27
CA ARG A 68 -6.71 -24.36 -11.54
C ARG A 68 -5.28 -24.89 -11.35
N LYS A 69 -4.56 -24.41 -10.33
CA LYS A 69 -3.22 -24.90 -10.00
C LYS A 69 -3.25 -26.34 -9.51
N ALA A 70 -4.21 -26.70 -8.65
CA ALA A 70 -4.37 -28.08 -8.19
C ALA A 70 -4.64 -29.04 -9.36
N ASP A 71 -5.53 -28.68 -10.29
CA ASP A 71 -5.82 -29.46 -11.49
C ASP A 71 -4.59 -29.59 -12.39
N LEU A 72 -3.86 -28.49 -12.59
CA LEU A 72 -2.62 -28.47 -13.38
C LEU A 72 -1.56 -29.43 -12.81
N TYR A 73 -1.32 -29.39 -11.50
CA TYR A 73 -0.31 -30.27 -10.88
C TYR A 73 -0.73 -31.74 -10.86
N GLN A 74 -2.02 -32.03 -10.66
CA GLN A 74 -2.52 -33.42 -10.74
C GLN A 74 -2.31 -34.01 -12.13
N ASN A 75 -2.65 -33.24 -13.18
CA ASN A 75 -2.51 -33.68 -14.56
C ASN A 75 -1.04 -33.78 -15.00
N ALA A 76 -0.21 -32.81 -14.64
CA ALA A 76 1.19 -32.76 -15.06
C ALA A 76 2.07 -33.81 -14.36
N LEU A 77 1.76 -34.14 -13.10
CA LEU A 77 2.56 -35.08 -12.30
C LEU A 77 1.97 -36.50 -12.24
N GLY A 78 0.75 -36.70 -12.76
CA GLY A 78 0.04 -37.99 -12.66
C GLY A 78 -0.34 -38.37 -11.23
N LEU A 79 -0.45 -37.39 -10.33
CA LEU A 79 -0.73 -37.59 -8.91
C LEU A 79 -2.20 -37.23 -8.60
N LYS A 80 -2.84 -37.97 -7.70
CA LYS A 80 -4.14 -37.57 -7.13
C LYS A 80 -3.89 -36.77 -5.86
N LEU A 81 -4.25 -35.50 -5.85
CA LEU A 81 -4.17 -34.70 -4.63
C LEU A 81 -5.28 -35.15 -3.66
N PRO A 82 -4.98 -35.34 -2.36
CA PRO A 82 -6.01 -35.53 -1.37
C PRO A 82 -6.90 -34.27 -1.29
N PRO A 83 -8.12 -34.35 -0.72
CA PRO A 83 -8.97 -33.17 -0.56
C PRO A 83 -8.24 -32.06 0.19
N LEU A 84 -8.53 -30.81 -0.19
CA LEU A 84 -8.00 -29.63 0.50
C LEU A 84 -8.33 -29.73 1.98
N THR A 85 -7.31 -29.91 2.80
CA THR A 85 -7.49 -30.24 4.22
C THR A 85 -7.45 -29.00 5.08
N GLN A 86 -6.68 -28.00 4.66
CA GLN A 86 -6.45 -26.81 5.46
C GLN A 86 -6.02 -25.60 4.63
N ILE A 87 -6.62 -24.45 4.95
CA ILE A 87 -6.05 -23.13 4.63
C ILE A 87 -5.03 -22.81 5.73
N VAL A 88 -3.75 -22.76 5.36
CA VAL A 88 -2.62 -22.54 6.27
C VAL A 88 -2.46 -21.05 6.58
N LEU A 89 -2.73 -20.20 5.59
CA LEU A 89 -2.67 -18.76 5.74
C LEU A 89 -3.77 -18.14 4.87
N ASP A 90 -4.51 -17.20 5.44
CA ASP A 90 -5.39 -16.29 4.73
C ASP A 90 -5.08 -14.87 5.23
N LYS A 91 -4.47 -14.06 4.36
CA LYS A 91 -4.03 -12.71 4.70
C LYS A 91 -4.54 -11.72 3.64
N PRO A 92 -5.76 -11.20 3.80
CA PRO A 92 -6.23 -10.05 3.03
C PRO A 92 -5.60 -8.76 3.58
N SER A 93 -5.15 -7.89 2.69
CA SER A 93 -4.63 -6.57 3.04
C SER A 93 -5.20 -5.49 2.12
N VAL A 94 -5.27 -4.26 2.63
CA VAL A 94 -5.69 -3.08 1.87
C VAL A 94 -4.66 -1.99 2.10
N TYR A 95 -4.21 -1.36 1.02
CA TYR A 95 -3.18 -0.33 1.03
C TYR A 95 -3.77 0.96 0.48
N TYR A 96 -3.64 2.04 1.25
CA TYR A 96 -4.12 3.35 0.85
C TYR A 96 -3.03 4.18 0.20
N PRO A 97 -3.37 5.08 -0.75
CA PRO A 97 -2.39 5.93 -1.41
C PRO A 97 -1.44 6.68 -0.47
N ILE A 98 -1.95 7.17 0.65
CA ILE A 98 -1.14 7.91 1.62
C ILE A 98 0.03 7.09 2.22
N GLU A 99 -0.14 5.77 2.31
CA GLU A 99 0.86 4.84 2.83
C GLU A 99 1.88 4.43 1.75
N GLN A 100 1.67 4.88 0.51
CA GLN A 100 2.41 4.48 -0.68
C GLN A 100 3.14 5.66 -1.33
N TYR A 101 3.27 6.78 -0.63
CA TYR A 101 4.13 7.87 -1.08
C TYR A 101 5.54 7.68 -0.54
N ASP A 102 6.51 7.66 -1.45
CA ASP A 102 7.93 7.63 -1.13
C ASP A 102 8.56 8.99 -1.40
N SER A 103 9.59 9.32 -0.61
CA SER A 103 10.37 10.54 -0.79
C SER A 103 11.60 10.27 -1.65
N TYR A 104 11.80 11.08 -2.68
CA TYR A 104 13.04 11.14 -3.44
C TYR A 104 13.81 12.41 -3.07
N LYS A 105 15.08 12.24 -2.71
CA LYS A 105 16.03 13.34 -2.50
C LYS A 105 17.11 13.22 -3.56
N ALA A 106 17.21 14.24 -4.42
CA ALA A 106 18.27 14.29 -5.41
C ALA A 106 19.63 14.31 -4.71
N SER A 107 20.49 13.35 -5.07
CA SER A 107 21.89 13.35 -4.70
C SER A 107 22.64 14.31 -5.62
N GLU A 108 22.41 15.62 -5.48
CA GLU A 108 23.33 16.56 -6.09
C GLU A 108 24.63 16.58 -5.26
N GLU A 109 25.74 16.23 -5.91
CA GLU A 109 27.09 16.47 -5.43
C GLU A 109 27.38 17.97 -5.56
N SER A 110 27.05 18.75 -4.52
CA SER A 110 27.54 20.12 -4.41
C SER A 110 29.03 20.08 -4.08
N SER A 111 29.90 19.94 -5.10
CA SER A 111 31.33 20.13 -4.93
C SER A 111 31.67 21.62 -5.07
N VAL A 112 32.15 22.22 -3.99
CA VAL A 112 32.69 23.58 -4.00
C VAL A 112 34.21 23.44 -3.91
N THR A 113 34.88 23.52 -5.06
CA THR A 113 36.36 23.59 -5.10
C THR A 113 36.78 25.04 -5.01
N MET A 114 37.28 25.48 -3.85
CA MET A 114 37.81 26.84 -3.65
C MET A 114 39.28 26.76 -3.19
N SER A 115 40.15 27.53 -3.85
CA SER A 115 41.60 27.45 -3.68
C SER A 115 42.18 28.41 -2.60
N ASN A 116 41.39 29.31 -2.03
CA ASN A 116 41.86 30.20 -0.95
C ASN A 116 40.71 30.99 -0.32
N ARG A 117 40.73 31.09 1.02
CA ARG A 117 39.90 31.89 1.97
C ARG A 117 38.86 31.11 2.78
N GLU A 118 38.83 31.46 4.07
CA GLU A 118 37.87 31.02 5.09
C GLU A 118 36.46 31.55 4.78
N TYR A 119 35.61 30.69 4.22
CA TYR A 119 34.19 30.95 4.04
C TYR A 119 33.36 29.84 4.70
N VAL A 120 32.24 30.21 5.31
CA VAL A 120 31.24 29.25 5.80
C VAL A 120 30.35 28.85 4.63
N ILE A 121 30.44 27.61 4.18
CA ILE A 121 29.59 27.06 3.12
C ILE A 121 28.16 26.93 3.68
N GLN A 122 27.23 27.75 3.17
CA GLN A 122 25.80 27.55 3.40
C GLN A 122 25.27 26.61 2.32
N ASN A 123 25.09 25.35 2.67
CA ASN A 123 24.45 24.38 1.79
C ASN A 123 22.99 24.78 1.58
N ALA A 124 22.55 24.90 0.33
CA ALA A 124 21.15 25.05 0.01
C ALA A 124 20.36 23.83 0.51
N LEU A 125 19.15 24.04 1.02
CA LEU A 125 18.26 22.96 1.41
C LEU A 125 17.96 22.09 0.18
N LYS A 126 18.33 20.79 0.24
CA LYS A 126 17.99 19.83 -0.80
C LYS A 126 16.47 19.69 -0.84
N THR A 127 15.87 20.02 -1.98
CA THR A 127 14.42 19.86 -2.19
C THR A 127 14.09 18.37 -2.23
N SER A 128 13.25 17.91 -1.30
CA SER A 128 12.70 16.55 -1.33
C SER A 128 11.44 16.56 -2.17
N THR A 129 11.33 15.62 -3.10
CA THR A 129 10.09 15.38 -3.86
C THR A 129 9.42 14.12 -3.33
N VAL A 130 8.10 14.00 -3.53
CA VAL A 130 7.34 12.81 -3.17
C VAL A 130 6.71 12.22 -4.43
N TYR A 131 6.67 10.90 -4.51
CA TYR A 131 6.06 10.19 -5.63
C TYR A 131 5.22 9.02 -5.13
N PHE A 132 4.18 8.67 -5.87
CA PHE A 132 3.34 7.53 -5.57
C PHE A 132 4.01 6.25 -6.05
N ASN A 133 4.23 5.29 -5.15
CA ASN A 133 4.89 4.02 -5.37
C ASN A 133 3.90 2.87 -5.10
N PRO A 134 3.14 2.40 -6.10
CA PRO A 134 2.18 1.32 -5.92
C PRO A 134 2.86 -0.02 -5.61
N LEU A 135 2.10 -1.02 -5.14
CA LEU A 135 2.66 -2.35 -4.95
C LEU A 135 3.09 -2.93 -6.30
N SER A 136 4.24 -3.60 -6.31
CA SER A 136 4.67 -4.36 -7.47
C SER A 136 3.71 -5.53 -7.70
N GLY A 137 3.21 -5.66 -8.93
CA GLY A 137 2.39 -6.80 -9.36
C GLY A 137 3.18 -8.09 -9.59
N ALA A 138 4.51 -8.03 -9.57
CA ALA A 138 5.39 -9.13 -10.00
C ALA A 138 5.28 -10.39 -9.15
N ASP A 139 5.03 -10.23 -7.84
CA ASP A 139 4.98 -11.35 -6.89
C ASP A 139 3.60 -12.03 -6.81
N PHE A 140 2.63 -11.56 -7.59
CA PHE A 140 1.26 -12.07 -7.57
C PHE A 140 0.99 -13.04 -8.72
N ASP A 141 0.24 -14.09 -8.42
CA ASP A 141 -0.23 -15.04 -9.44
C ASP A 141 -1.14 -14.41 -10.49
N THR A 142 -1.88 -13.37 -10.11
CA THR A 142 -2.79 -12.63 -10.98
C THR A 142 -2.94 -11.21 -10.45
N VAL A 143 -2.91 -10.25 -11.35
CA VAL A 143 -3.10 -8.83 -11.04
C VAL A 143 -4.32 -8.34 -11.84
N VAL A 144 -5.33 -7.85 -11.13
CA VAL A 144 -6.49 -7.20 -11.74
C VAL A 144 -6.15 -5.72 -11.92
N ASN A 145 -6.35 -5.17 -13.11
CA ASN A 145 -6.02 -3.79 -13.47
C ASN A 145 -4.54 -3.43 -13.23
N PRO A 146 -3.60 -4.05 -13.97
CA PRO A 146 -2.16 -3.89 -13.73
C PRO A 146 -1.64 -2.48 -14.05
N THR A 147 -2.36 -1.71 -14.85
CA THR A 147 -1.97 -0.36 -15.24
C THR A 147 -2.47 0.65 -14.21
N ILE A 148 -1.54 1.24 -13.46
CA ILE A 148 -1.83 2.25 -12.44
C ILE A 148 -1.17 3.56 -12.88
N ILE A 149 -1.99 4.54 -13.27
CA ILE A 149 -1.55 5.88 -13.70
C ILE A 149 -1.80 6.96 -12.64
N GLU A 150 -2.59 6.64 -11.62
CA GLU A 150 -3.04 7.56 -10.58
C GLU A 150 -3.06 6.86 -9.21
N PRO A 151 -3.07 7.60 -8.09
CA PRO A 151 -3.14 7.00 -6.78
C PRO A 151 -4.46 6.25 -6.56
N VAL A 152 -4.37 4.98 -6.15
CA VAL A 152 -5.50 4.07 -5.97
C VAL A 152 -5.39 3.26 -4.69
N VAL A 153 -6.54 2.84 -4.15
CA VAL A 153 -6.57 1.88 -3.04
C VAL A 153 -6.35 0.48 -3.60
N GLN A 154 -5.35 -0.22 -3.08
CA GLN A 154 -4.97 -1.55 -3.56
C GLN A 154 -5.42 -2.63 -2.59
N PHE A 155 -6.01 -3.69 -3.13
CA PHE A 155 -6.48 -4.85 -2.37
C PHE A 155 -5.63 -6.05 -2.74
N THR A 156 -5.10 -6.74 -1.73
CA THR A 156 -4.33 -7.97 -1.94
C THR A 156 -4.91 -9.10 -1.11
N THR A 157 -4.69 -10.33 -1.56
CA THR A 157 -5.09 -11.53 -0.84
C THR A 157 -4.02 -12.58 -1.05
N TYR A 158 -3.47 -13.07 0.05
CA TYR A 158 -2.52 -14.17 0.05
C TYR A 158 -3.13 -15.37 0.75
N ILE A 159 -3.38 -16.43 -0.03
CA ILE A 159 -3.90 -17.69 0.49
C ILE A 159 -2.86 -18.79 0.29
N LYS A 160 -2.47 -19.43 1.40
CA LYS A 160 -1.64 -20.64 1.39
C LYS A 160 -2.49 -21.84 1.76
N VAL A 161 -2.54 -22.83 0.89
CA VAL A 161 -3.28 -24.06 1.10
C VAL A 161 -2.37 -25.26 1.33
N ARG A 162 -2.84 -26.25 2.10
CA ARG A 162 -2.18 -27.54 2.28
C ARG A 162 -3.14 -28.67 1.93
N TYR A 163 -2.67 -29.55 1.05
CA TYR A 163 -3.31 -30.81 0.71
C TYR A 163 -2.61 -31.93 1.49
N SER A 164 -3.35 -32.63 2.35
CA SER A 164 -2.84 -33.74 3.16
C SER A 164 -3.92 -34.79 3.35
N SER A 165 -3.54 -36.05 3.58
CA SER A 165 -4.51 -37.07 3.97
C SER A 165 -5.12 -36.70 5.33
N PRO A 166 -6.45 -36.84 5.52
CA PRO A 166 -7.08 -36.56 6.80
C PRO A 166 -6.46 -37.47 7.86
N GLN A 167 -5.80 -36.86 8.85
CA GLN A 167 -5.18 -37.60 9.95
C GLN A 167 -6.30 -38.28 10.74
N LYS A 168 -6.40 -39.62 10.66
CA LYS A 168 -7.26 -40.38 11.58
C LYS A 168 -6.75 -40.09 13.00
N ARG A 169 -7.52 -39.33 13.78
CA ARG A 169 -7.31 -39.24 15.24
C ARG A 169 -7.34 -40.68 15.76
N GLN A 170 -6.18 -41.23 16.11
CA GLN A 170 -6.13 -42.47 16.88
C GLN A 170 -6.80 -42.15 18.22
N ARG A 171 -8.01 -42.65 18.42
CA ARG A 171 -8.60 -42.72 19.75
C ARG A 171 -7.66 -43.57 20.58
N ALA A 172 -7.10 -43.00 21.64
CA ALA A 172 -6.36 -43.73 22.66
C ALA A 172 -7.32 -44.80 23.20
N THR A 173 -7.16 -46.01 22.69
CA THR A 173 -7.91 -47.18 23.13
C THR A 173 -7.07 -47.82 24.21
N GLY A 174 -7.52 -47.70 25.46
CA GLY A 174 -7.17 -48.58 26.57
C GLY A 174 -5.85 -48.31 27.28
N PHE A 175 -5.95 -47.93 28.56
CA PHE A 175 -5.46 -48.81 29.62
C PHE A 175 -6.43 -48.69 30.80
N GLY A 176 -7.28 -49.70 30.95
CA GLY A 176 -7.91 -50.04 32.23
C GLY A 176 -6.97 -50.92 33.04
N GLY A 177 -7.05 -50.79 34.36
CA GLY A 177 -6.17 -51.38 35.37
C GLY A 177 -5.64 -50.24 36.23
N PHE A 178 -6.11 -50.03 37.46
CA PHE A 178 -6.42 -50.98 38.54
C PHE A 178 -7.72 -50.64 39.24
#